data_AF-C1MJ54-F1
#
_entry.id   AF-C1MJ54-F1
#
_cell.length_a   1.000
_cell.length_b   1.000
_cell.length_c   1.000
_cell.angle_alpha   90.00
_cell.angle_beta   90.00
_cell.angle_gamma   90.00
#
_symmetry.space_group_name_H-M   'P 1'
#
loop_
_entity.id
_entity.type
_entity.pdbx_description
1 polymer ?
#
loop_
_entity_poly.entity_id
_entity_poly.type
_entity_poly.pdbx_seq_one_letter_code
_entity_poly.pdbx_strand_id
1 'polypeptide(L)'
;MSRLNTALVLTILKILPLAIYLRAAACKYNVPILGCDAPLCPVAIGKKGDCTPTANTAEIQARSIHWSPYDRVGVVNAKNNYELAKILGLIEVIGYVLLWKAPQLGGFILTIFMAGAIHFHLAFLKDKPEALVLQFALLAASIAVMMLSPKNVARKKKRRKTA
;
A
#
# COMPACT_ATOMS: atom_id res chain seq x y z
N MET A 1 -12.34 14.38 21.80
CA MET A 1 -10.87 14.15 21.82
C MET A 1 -10.14 15.48 21.85
N SER A 2 -9.16 15.65 22.74
CA SER A 2 -8.29 16.82 22.75
C SER A 2 -7.47 16.88 21.45
N ARG A 3 -7.11 18.08 20.98
CA ARG A 3 -6.31 18.25 19.75
C ARG A 3 -4.96 17.52 19.80
N LEU A 4 -4.42 17.33 21.01
CA LEU A 4 -3.18 16.60 21.26
C LEU A 4 -3.34 15.10 20.96
N ASN A 5 -4.47 14.50 21.38
CA ASN A 5 -4.75 13.08 21.14
C ASN A 5 -4.95 12.80 19.65
N THR A 6 -5.60 13.69 18.90
CA THR A 6 -5.78 13.54 17.45
C THR A 6 -4.46 13.62 16.69
N ALA A 7 -3.56 14.54 17.09
CA ALA A 7 -2.24 14.66 16.47
C ALA A 7 -1.38 13.41 16.71
N LEU A 8 -1.39 12.88 17.95
CA LEU A 8 -0.68 11.65 18.30
C LEU A 8 -1.22 10.44 17.51
N VAL A 9 -2.54 10.27 17.45
CA VAL A 9 -3.19 9.19 16.68
C VAL A 9 -2.83 9.27 15.20
N LEU A 10 -2.84 10.46 14.60
CA LEU A 10 -2.44 10.64 13.20
C LEU A 10 -0.98 10.28 12.96
N THR A 11 -0.07 10.63 13.88
CA THR A 11 1.34 10.24 13.77
C THR A 11 1.52 8.73 13.87
N ILE A 12 0.83 8.09 14.82
CA ILE A 12 0.83 6.63 14.96
C ILE A 12 0.33 5.96 13.68
N LEU A 13 -0.81 6.41 13.12
CA LEU A 13 -1.34 5.86 11.88
C LEU A 13 -0.38 6.04 10.69
N LYS A 14 0.35 7.14 10.62
CA LYS A 14 1.34 7.36 9.56
C LYS A 14 2.55 6.43 9.69
N ILE A 15 3.03 6.20 10.90
CA ILE A 15 4.29 5.47 11.13
C ILE A 15 4.07 3.96 11.24
N LEU A 16 3.05 3.50 11.97
CA LEU A 16 2.88 2.06 12.25
C LEU A 16 2.25 1.32 11.05
N PRO A 17 0.97 1.56 10.70
CA PRO A 17 0.38 0.85 9.58
C PRO A 17 0.85 1.42 8.24
N LEU A 18 0.84 2.74 8.04
CA LEU A 18 1.08 3.28 6.70
C LEU A 18 2.55 3.23 6.25
N ALA A 19 3.53 3.03 7.14
CA ALA A 19 4.91 2.79 6.72
C ALA A 19 5.10 1.43 6.02
N ILE A 20 4.15 0.50 6.15
CA ILE A 20 4.17 -0.77 5.42
C ILE A 20 4.13 -0.53 3.90
N TYR A 21 3.53 0.57 3.43
CA TYR A 21 3.59 0.96 2.02
C TYR A 21 5.03 1.23 1.55
N LEU A 22 5.91 1.75 2.42
CA LEU A 22 7.33 1.92 2.08
C LEU A 22 8.06 0.59 1.95
N ARG A 23 7.77 -0.38 2.84
CA ARG A 23 8.28 -1.75 2.71
C ARG A 23 7.79 -2.36 1.39
N ALA A 24 6.49 -2.25 1.11
CA ALA A 24 5.89 -2.80 -0.11
C ALA A 24 6.51 -2.18 -1.37
N ALA A 25 6.81 -0.88 -1.37
CA ALA A 25 7.52 -0.22 -2.46
C ALA A 25 8.97 -0.70 -2.57
N ALA A 26 9.70 -0.82 -1.45
CA ALA A 26 11.06 -1.33 -1.44
C ALA A 26 11.17 -2.72 -2.08
N CYS A 27 10.23 -3.61 -1.79
CA CYS A 27 10.20 -4.93 -2.40
C CYS A 27 9.94 -4.86 -3.93
N LYS A 28 9.13 -3.91 -4.40
CA LYS A 28 8.90 -3.68 -5.84
C LYS A 28 10.12 -3.10 -6.57
N TYR A 29 10.98 -2.37 -5.85
CA TYR A 29 12.25 -1.85 -6.36
C TYR A 29 13.44 -2.79 -6.17
N ASN A 30 13.22 -4.01 -5.68
CA ASN A 30 14.29 -4.98 -5.39
C ASN A 30 15.33 -4.45 -4.39
N VAL A 31 14.88 -3.68 -3.40
CA VAL A 31 15.73 -3.22 -2.30
C VAL A 31 15.67 -4.27 -1.18
N PRO A 32 16.80 -4.92 -0.80
CA PRO A 32 16.81 -6.03 0.14
C PRO A 32 16.72 -5.55 1.60
N ILE A 33 15.55 -5.05 1.99
CA ILE A 33 15.27 -4.58 3.35
C ILE A 33 13.99 -5.21 3.88
N LEU A 34 13.90 -5.40 5.20
CA LEU A 34 12.67 -5.80 5.89
C LEU A 34 12.01 -7.08 5.30
N GLY A 35 12.83 -8.04 4.87
CA GLY A 35 12.38 -9.33 4.33
C GLY A 35 11.91 -9.29 2.88
N CYS A 36 12.28 -8.28 2.09
CA CYS A 36 12.06 -8.28 0.64
C CYS A 36 12.94 -9.32 -0.10
N ASP A 37 14.04 -9.75 0.52
CA ASP A 37 15.04 -10.70 0.03
C ASP A 37 14.73 -12.17 0.37
N ALA A 38 13.59 -12.43 1.00
CA ALA A 38 13.15 -13.78 1.34
C ALA A 38 12.91 -14.65 0.08
N PRO A 39 13.07 -15.98 0.18
CA PRO A 39 12.82 -16.88 -0.94
C PRO A 39 11.34 -16.88 -1.35
N LEU A 40 11.08 -17.26 -2.59
CA LEU A 40 9.72 -17.43 -3.10
C LEU A 40 8.98 -18.50 -2.29
N CYS A 41 7.92 -18.11 -1.59
CA CYS A 41 7.02 -19.08 -0.97
C CYS A 41 6.15 -19.76 -2.07
N PRO A 42 6.18 -21.09 -2.25
CA PRO A 42 5.34 -21.80 -3.23
C PRO A 42 3.84 -21.52 -3.09
N VAL A 43 3.36 -21.30 -1.86
CA VAL A 43 1.95 -20.92 -1.59
C VAL A 43 1.61 -19.59 -2.28
N ALA A 44 2.57 -18.69 -2.44
CA ALA A 44 2.36 -17.41 -3.09
C ALA A 44 2.03 -17.52 -4.59
N ILE A 45 2.32 -18.67 -5.21
CA ILE A 45 1.99 -18.97 -6.62
C ILE A 45 0.98 -20.13 -6.75
N GLY A 46 0.24 -20.43 -5.68
CA GLY A 46 -0.79 -21.48 -5.69
C GLY A 46 -0.25 -22.91 -5.63
N LYS A 47 1.03 -23.11 -5.31
CA LYS A 47 1.60 -24.44 -5.07
C LYS A 47 1.46 -24.82 -3.58
N LYS A 48 1.37 -26.11 -3.30
CA LYS A 48 1.40 -26.62 -1.91
C LYS A 48 2.75 -26.28 -1.27
N GLY A 49 2.73 -25.86 -0.01
CA GLY A 49 3.93 -25.59 0.78
C GLY A 49 3.57 -25.19 2.21
N ASP A 50 4.56 -25.25 3.10
CA ASP A 50 4.43 -24.87 4.50
C ASP A 50 5.15 -23.55 4.76
N CYS A 51 4.69 -22.50 4.08
CA CYS A 51 5.22 -21.15 4.20
C CYS A 51 4.10 -20.13 4.06
N THR A 52 4.27 -18.97 4.70
CA THR A 52 3.33 -17.86 4.61
C THR A 52 3.83 -16.84 3.60
N PRO A 53 3.05 -16.49 2.55
CA PRO A 53 3.41 -15.43 1.61
C PRO A 53 3.60 -14.09 2.33
N THR A 54 4.67 -13.37 2.00
CA THR A 54 5.04 -12.10 2.66
C THR A 54 5.06 -10.90 1.71
N ALA A 55 4.70 -11.12 0.45
CA ALA A 55 4.86 -10.19 -0.66
C ALA A 55 6.30 -9.68 -0.79
N ASN A 56 7.28 -10.58 -0.63
CA ASN A 56 8.69 -10.28 -0.88
C ASN A 56 8.96 -10.06 -2.39
N THR A 57 10.17 -9.64 -2.75
CA THR A 57 10.51 -9.33 -4.14
C THR A 57 10.33 -10.54 -5.05
N ALA A 58 10.75 -11.74 -4.61
CA ALA A 58 10.61 -12.97 -5.40
C ALA A 58 9.12 -13.31 -5.67
N GLU A 59 8.25 -13.15 -4.67
CA GLU A 59 6.81 -13.34 -4.79
C GLU A 59 6.16 -12.31 -5.71
N ILE A 60 6.54 -11.03 -5.61
CA ILE A 60 6.04 -9.97 -6.50
C ILE A 60 6.46 -10.23 -7.95
N GLN A 61 7.70 -10.64 -8.19
CA GLN A 61 8.19 -10.95 -9.53
C GLN A 61 7.57 -12.23 -10.10
N ALA A 62 7.32 -13.22 -9.25
CA ALA A 62 6.65 -14.47 -9.65
C ALA A 62 5.14 -14.28 -9.92
N ARG A 63 4.49 -13.35 -9.20
CA ARG A 63 3.12 -12.92 -9.46
C ARG A 63 3.10 -11.90 -10.59
N SER A 64 3.00 -12.35 -11.83
CA SER A 64 2.62 -11.45 -12.93
C SER A 64 1.28 -10.80 -12.58
N ILE A 65 1.24 -9.48 -12.42
CA ILE A 65 0.02 -8.72 -12.11
C ILE A 65 -0.96 -8.91 -13.27
N HIS A 66 -1.92 -9.81 -13.11
CA HIS A 66 -2.88 -10.20 -14.13
C HIS A 66 -4.03 -9.19 -14.18
N TRP A 67 -3.81 -7.97 -14.68
CA TRP A 67 -4.89 -6.95 -14.70
C TRP A 67 -5.96 -7.22 -15.78
N SER A 68 -5.65 -8.07 -16.76
CA SER A 68 -6.53 -8.43 -17.87
C SER A 68 -6.71 -9.94 -17.95
N PRO A 69 -7.96 -10.45 -18.11
CA PRO A 69 -8.24 -11.88 -18.25
C PRO A 69 -7.56 -12.55 -19.47
N TYR A 70 -6.89 -11.78 -20.34
CA TYR A 70 -6.19 -12.25 -21.53
C TYR A 70 -4.66 -12.29 -21.39
N ASP A 71 -4.09 -11.89 -20.25
CA ASP A 71 -2.64 -11.79 -20.11
C ASP A 71 -1.99 -13.17 -19.84
N ARG A 72 -1.51 -13.80 -20.91
CA ARG A 72 -0.81 -15.10 -20.85
C ARG A 72 0.63 -14.90 -20.36
N VAL A 73 0.79 -15.15 -19.05
CA VAL A 73 1.99 -15.63 -18.33
C VAL A 73 3.15 -14.63 -18.19
N GLY A 74 3.83 -14.66 -17.03
CA GLY A 74 4.94 -13.78 -16.58
C GLY A 74 6.17 -13.61 -17.48
N VAL A 75 6.08 -13.96 -18.76
CA VAL A 75 7.05 -13.66 -19.81
C VAL A 75 6.99 -12.16 -20.20
N VAL A 76 5.82 -11.51 -20.15
CA VAL A 76 5.68 -10.10 -20.57
C VAL A 76 6.22 -9.12 -19.52
N ASN A 77 6.01 -9.38 -18.22
CA ASN A 77 6.49 -8.51 -17.15
C ASN A 77 8.01 -8.61 -16.91
N ALA A 78 8.61 -9.80 -17.05
CA ALA A 78 10.06 -9.95 -17.02
C ALA A 78 10.74 -9.24 -18.20
N LYS A 79 10.12 -9.26 -19.40
CA LYS A 79 10.59 -8.52 -20.58
C LYS A 79 10.54 -7.01 -20.41
N ASN A 80 9.58 -6.50 -19.64
CA ASN A 80 9.44 -5.09 -19.31
C ASN A 80 10.04 -4.75 -17.94
N ASN A 81 11.05 -5.48 -17.45
CA ASN A 81 11.78 -5.18 -16.20
C ASN A 81 10.89 -4.86 -14.98
N TYR A 82 9.70 -5.46 -14.90
CA TYR A 82 8.71 -5.21 -13.84
C TYR A 82 8.30 -3.72 -13.70
N GLU A 83 8.33 -2.94 -14.79
CA GLU A 83 8.02 -1.50 -14.78
C GLU A 83 6.68 -1.17 -14.11
N LEU A 84 5.64 -1.98 -14.33
CA LEU A 84 4.35 -1.78 -13.66
C LEU A 84 4.49 -1.87 -12.13
N ALA A 85 5.20 -2.86 -11.61
CA ALA A 85 5.44 -2.98 -10.17
C ALA A 85 6.21 -1.76 -9.63
N LYS A 86 7.18 -1.24 -10.38
CA LYS A 86 7.89 -0.01 -9.99
C LYS A 86 6.98 1.22 -10.00
N ILE A 87 6.08 1.36 -10.98
CA ILE A 87 5.08 2.45 -11.03
C ILE A 87 4.15 2.36 -9.81
N LEU A 88 3.66 1.16 -9.49
CA LEU A 88 2.85 0.93 -8.29
C LEU A 88 3.61 1.29 -7.01
N GLY A 89 4.90 0.90 -6.90
CA GLY A 89 5.77 1.29 -5.80
C GLY A 89 5.95 2.81 -5.69
N LEU A 90 6.08 3.51 -6.82
CA LEU A 90 6.18 4.96 -6.86
C LEU A 90 4.91 5.63 -6.31
N ILE A 91 3.74 5.14 -6.69
CA ILE A 91 2.45 5.65 -6.21
C ILE A 91 2.32 5.46 -4.69
N GLU A 92 2.73 4.30 -4.17
CA GLU A 92 2.75 4.03 -2.72
C GLU A 92 3.68 4.99 -1.97
N VAL A 93 4.89 5.24 -2.49
CA VAL A 93 5.85 6.19 -1.90
C VAL A 93 5.29 7.61 -1.94
N ILE A 94 4.75 8.06 -3.07
CA ILE A 94 4.14 9.40 -3.20
C ILE A 94 2.98 9.55 -2.23
N GLY A 95 2.08 8.56 -2.17
CA GLY A 95 0.96 8.53 -1.24
C GLY A 95 1.43 8.66 0.21
N TYR A 96 2.46 7.91 0.60
CA TYR A 96 3.06 7.96 1.93
C TYR A 96 3.69 9.32 2.24
N VAL A 97 4.52 9.87 1.34
CA VAL A 97 5.16 11.18 1.54
C VAL A 97 4.10 12.28 1.69
N LEU A 98 3.02 12.21 0.90
CA LEU A 98 1.91 13.15 1.01
C LEU A 98 1.18 13.08 2.35
N LEU A 99 1.26 11.98 3.12
CA LEU A 99 0.71 11.92 4.47
C LEU A 99 1.29 12.99 5.41
N TRP A 100 2.51 13.46 5.15
CA TRP A 100 3.19 14.45 5.98
C TRP A 100 2.85 15.89 5.57
N LYS A 101 2.70 16.15 4.27
CA LYS A 101 2.47 17.50 3.73
C LYS A 101 0.99 17.80 3.45
N ALA A 102 0.25 16.84 2.92
CA ALA A 102 -1.15 16.93 2.52
C ALA A 102 -1.88 15.63 2.90
N PRO A 103 -2.12 15.38 4.21
CA PRO A 103 -2.53 14.07 4.70
C PRO A 103 -3.85 13.54 4.12
N GLN A 104 -4.76 14.44 3.77
CA GLN A 104 -6.02 14.08 3.11
C GLN A 104 -5.77 13.52 1.71
N LEU A 105 -4.86 14.14 0.94
CA LEU A 105 -4.50 13.68 -0.40
C LEU A 105 -3.70 12.38 -0.34
N GLY A 106 -2.72 12.28 0.57
CA GLY A 106 -1.96 11.05 0.79
C GLY A 106 -2.87 9.89 1.20
N GLY A 107 -3.76 10.12 2.18
CA GLY A 107 -4.75 9.12 2.62
C GLY A 107 -5.70 8.71 1.49
N PHE A 108 -6.15 9.64 0.65
CA PHE A 108 -6.99 9.35 -0.51
C PHE A 108 -6.30 8.46 -1.54
N ILE A 109 -5.07 8.80 -1.95
CA ILE A 109 -4.29 8.01 -2.92
C ILE A 109 -4.09 6.59 -2.39
N LEU A 110 -3.65 6.44 -1.15
CA LEU A 110 -3.43 5.12 -0.53
C LEU A 110 -4.73 4.33 -0.40
N THR A 111 -5.86 5.00 -0.15
CA THR A 111 -7.18 4.36 -0.07
C THR A 111 -7.60 3.78 -1.42
N ILE A 112 -7.50 4.56 -2.51
CA ILE A 112 -7.82 4.08 -3.86
C ILE A 112 -6.93 2.90 -4.22
N PHE A 113 -5.64 3.03 -3.93
CA PHE A 113 -4.66 2.02 -4.27
C PHE A 113 -4.94 0.69 -3.56
N MET A 114 -5.19 0.74 -2.25
CA MET A 114 -5.50 -0.43 -1.45
C MET A 114 -6.87 -1.03 -1.78
N ALA A 115 -7.87 -0.20 -2.06
CA ALA A 115 -9.18 -0.66 -2.51
C ALA A 115 -9.07 -1.40 -3.86
N GLY A 116 -8.26 -0.88 -4.79
CA GLY A 116 -7.94 -1.55 -6.04
C GLY A 116 -7.24 -2.89 -5.83
N ALA A 117 -6.25 -2.94 -4.93
CA ALA A 117 -5.59 -4.20 -4.57
C ALA A 117 -6.56 -5.23 -3.97
N ILE A 118 -7.39 -4.82 -3.00
CA ILE A 118 -8.40 -5.71 -2.38
C ILE A 118 -9.39 -6.21 -3.43
N HIS A 119 -9.90 -5.31 -4.28
CA HIS A 119 -10.79 -5.68 -5.38
C HIS A 119 -10.12 -6.70 -6.30
N PHE A 120 -8.84 -6.50 -6.62
CA PHE A 120 -8.07 -7.42 -7.45
C PHE A 120 -7.99 -8.82 -6.81
N HIS A 121 -7.61 -8.88 -5.54
CA HIS A 121 -7.48 -10.13 -4.80
C HIS A 121 -8.81 -10.89 -4.68
N LEU A 122 -9.91 -10.19 -4.39
CA LEU A 122 -11.22 -10.82 -4.22
C LEU A 122 -11.86 -11.21 -5.57
N ALA A 123 -11.83 -10.32 -6.56
CA ALA A 123 -12.54 -10.53 -7.83
C ALA A 123 -11.77 -11.41 -8.81
N PHE A 124 -10.45 -11.28 -8.89
CA PHE A 124 -9.63 -11.96 -9.89
C PHE A 124 -8.88 -13.16 -9.30
N LEU A 125 -8.25 -13.00 -8.14
CA LEU A 125 -7.49 -14.08 -7.51
C LEU A 125 -8.38 -15.04 -6.68
N LYS A 126 -9.60 -14.62 -6.37
CA LYS A 126 -10.55 -15.37 -5.52
C LYS A 126 -9.94 -15.72 -4.16
N ASP A 127 -9.05 -14.86 -3.66
CA ASP A 127 -8.50 -15.00 -2.31
C ASP A 127 -9.63 -14.84 -1.29
N LYS A 128 -9.56 -15.60 -0.20
CA LYS A 128 -10.54 -15.44 0.87
C LYS A 128 -10.30 -14.13 1.63
N PRO A 129 -11.35 -13.45 2.13
CA PRO A 129 -11.19 -12.19 2.86
C PRO A 129 -10.25 -12.29 4.07
N GLU A 130 -10.17 -13.46 4.71
CA GLU A 130 -9.30 -13.69 5.88
C GLU A 130 -7.81 -13.63 5.52
N ALA A 131 -7.45 -13.87 4.25
CA ALA A 131 -6.08 -13.71 3.76
C ALA A 131 -5.69 -12.24 3.51
N LEU A 132 -6.65 -11.31 3.58
CA LEU A 132 -6.49 -9.89 3.23
C LEU A 132 -6.56 -8.96 4.45
N VAL A 133 -6.41 -9.49 5.66
CA VAL A 133 -6.54 -8.73 6.91
C VAL A 133 -5.60 -7.52 6.94
N LEU A 134 -4.36 -7.68 6.49
CA LEU A 134 -3.40 -6.57 6.45
C LEU A 134 -3.86 -5.47 5.49
N GLN A 135 -4.36 -5.83 4.31
CA GLN A 135 -4.87 -4.91 3.30
C GLN A 135 -6.07 -4.13 3.83
N PHE A 136 -7.00 -4.80 4.51
CA PHE A 136 -8.13 -4.13 5.17
C PHE A 136 -7.68 -3.19 6.30
N ALA A 137 -6.68 -3.58 7.09
CA ALA A 137 -6.11 -2.71 8.12
C ALA A 137 -5.45 -1.45 7.52
N LEU A 138 -4.71 -1.60 6.42
CA LEU A 138 -4.10 -0.48 5.71
C LEU A 138 -5.14 0.45 5.08
N LEU A 139 -6.23 -0.10 4.54
CA LEU A 139 -7.36 0.66 4.02
C LEU A 139 -8.07 1.45 5.13
N ALA A 140 -8.33 0.81 6.28
CA ALA A 140 -8.94 1.47 7.41
C ALA A 140 -8.04 2.61 7.95
N ALA A 141 -6.72 2.38 8.03
CA ALA A 141 -5.76 3.38 8.46
C ALA A 141 -5.70 4.59 7.49
N SER A 142 -5.74 4.35 6.17
CA SER A 142 -5.71 5.44 5.19
C SER A 142 -7.00 6.29 5.23
N ILE A 143 -8.16 5.65 5.39
CA ILE A 143 -9.45 6.33 5.60
C ILE A 143 -9.43 7.14 6.89
N ALA A 144 -8.94 6.56 7.99
CA ALA A 144 -8.85 7.24 9.28
C ALA A 144 -7.97 8.50 9.18
N VAL A 145 -6.82 8.44 8.51
CA VAL A 145 -5.98 9.63 8.27
C VAL A 145 -6.73 10.68 7.45
N MET A 146 -7.47 10.27 6.41
CA MET A 146 -8.24 11.19 5.58
C MET A 146 -9.34 11.92 6.39
N MET A 147 -10.05 11.21 7.25
CA MET A 147 -11.16 11.77 8.05
C MET A 147 -10.69 12.59 9.25
N LEU A 148 -9.64 12.17 9.93
CA LEU A 148 -9.15 12.81 11.16
C LEU A 148 -8.21 13.99 10.87
N SER A 149 -7.69 14.11 9.65
CA SER A 149 -6.79 15.21 9.30
C SER A 149 -7.52 16.54 9.16
N PRO A 150 -7.00 17.63 9.79
CA PRO A 150 -7.61 18.94 9.67
C PRO A 150 -7.53 19.46 8.23
N LYS A 151 -8.66 19.95 7.70
CA LYS A 151 -8.71 20.58 6.37
C LYS A 151 -7.75 21.78 6.32
N ASN A 152 -6.84 21.80 5.34
CA ASN A 152 -5.87 22.90 5.14
C ASN A 152 -6.54 24.30 5.05
N VAL A 153 -7.82 24.35 4.63
CA VAL A 153 -8.64 25.56 4.57
C VAL A 153 -8.83 26.20 5.95
N ALA A 154 -8.96 25.41 7.02
CA ALA A 154 -9.14 25.93 8.39
C ALA A 154 -7.88 26.63 8.91
N ARG A 155 -6.68 26.17 8.48
CA ARG A 155 -5.39 26.76 8.87
C ARG A 155 -5.15 28.11 8.18
N LYS A 156 -5.54 28.24 6.89
CA LYS A 156 -5.55 29.52 6.16
C LYS A 156 -6.50 30.54 6.79
N LYS A 157 -7.71 30.11 7.16
CA LYS A 157 -8.73 31.00 7.77
C LYS A 157 -8.33 31.49 9.17
N LYS A 158 -7.64 30.66 9.96
CA LYS A 158 -7.14 31.05 11.29
C LYS A 158 -5.98 32.04 11.19
N ARG A 159 -5.03 31.82 10.27
CA ARG A 159 -3.86 32.71 10.05
C ARG A 159 -4.25 34.10 9.54
N ARG A 160 -5.37 34.20 8.81
CA ARG A 160 -5.95 35.45 8.30
C ARG A 160 -6.82 36.21 9.32
N LYS A 161 -7.12 35.62 10.49
CA LYS A 161 -7.87 36.25 11.58
C LYS A 161 -6.95 36.74 12.72
N THR A 162 -5.66 36.43 12.65
CA THR A 162 -4.64 36.78 13.66
C THR A 162 -3.51 37.64 13.07
N ALA A 163 -3.69 38.10 11.83
CA ALA A 163 -2.87 39.11 11.16
C ALA A 163 -3.81 40.26 10.82
#